data_AF-A0AAU7C863-F1
#
_entry.id   AF-A0AAU7C863-F1
#
_cell.length_a   1.000
_cell.length_b   1.000
_cell.length_c   1.000
_cell.angle_alpha   90.00
_cell.angle_beta   90.00
_cell.angle_gamma   90.00
#
_symmetry.space_group_name_H-M   'P 1'
#
loop_
_entity.id
_entity.type
_entity.pdbx_description
1 polymer ?
#
loop_
_entity_poly.entity_id
_entity_poly.type
_entity_poly.pdbx_seq_one_letter_code
_entity_poly.pdbx_strand_id
1 'polypeptide(L)'
;MQNWAEIRRRVLVDGQSKRSICREFDIHWDTLQKILLHNEPPGYRQNLPRSRPKLEPFLPIIHQILQDDRKRRGSSGIPFVASFNALEMNMAILVD
;
A
#
# COMPACT_ATOMS: atom_id res chain seq x y z
N MET A 1 7.05 -8.54 15.23
CA MET A 1 7.10 -10.02 15.24
C MET A 1 8.36 -10.43 15.99
N GLN A 2 8.27 -11.22 17.06
CA GLN A 2 9.35 -11.33 18.06
C GLN A 2 10.52 -12.25 17.61
N ASN A 3 10.28 -13.19 16.69
CA ASN A 3 11.23 -14.26 16.36
C ASN A 3 11.87 -14.16 14.95
N TRP A 4 11.75 -13.01 14.28
CA TRP A 4 12.18 -12.84 12.88
C TRP A 4 13.67 -13.11 12.65
N ALA A 5 14.52 -12.45 13.44
CA ALA A 5 15.98 -12.58 13.33
C ALA A 5 16.47 -13.98 13.70
N GLU A 6 15.85 -14.59 14.71
CA GLU A 6 16.17 -15.95 15.15
C GLU A 6 15.88 -16.99 14.06
N ILE A 7 14.68 -16.93 13.46
CA ILE A 7 14.31 -17.84 12.36
C ILE A 7 15.29 -17.72 11.19
N ARG A 8 15.68 -16.49 10.82
CA ARG A 8 16.67 -16.26 9.75
C ARG A 8 18.02 -16.87 10.11
N ARG A 9 18.52 -16.66 11.33
CA ARG A 9 19.79 -17.23 11.79
C ARG A 9 19.74 -18.76 11.72
N ARG A 10 18.69 -19.39 12.23
CA ARG A 10 18.59 -20.86 12.26
C ARG A 10 18.57 -21.49 10.87
N VAL A 11 17.94 -20.84 9.90
CA VAL A 11 17.86 -21.36 8.52
C VAL A 11 19.13 -21.04 7.72
N LEU A 12 19.62 -19.79 7.78
CA LEU A 12 20.70 -19.31 6.92
C LEU A 12 22.10 -19.58 7.48
N VAL A 13 22.25 -19.63 8.81
CA VAL A 13 23.53 -19.85 9.51
C VAL A 13 23.59 -21.26 10.06
N ASP A 14 22.59 -21.67 10.84
CA ASP A 14 22.61 -22.97 11.55
C ASP A 14 22.18 -24.14 10.62
N GLY A 15 21.76 -23.85 9.38
CA GLY A 15 21.43 -24.85 8.36
C GLY A 15 20.20 -25.72 8.66
N GLN A 16 19.35 -25.29 9.59
CA GLN A 16 18.17 -26.08 9.97
C GLN A 16 17.16 -26.20 8.82
N SER A 17 16.49 -27.35 8.75
CA SER A 17 15.50 -27.57 7.70
C SER A 17 14.30 -26.63 7.87
N LYS A 18 13.85 -26.04 6.75
CA LYS A 18 12.68 -25.16 6.69
C LYS A 18 11.43 -25.79 7.31
N ARG A 19 11.24 -27.10 7.10
CA ARG A 19 10.11 -27.86 7.64
C ARG A 19 10.16 -28.01 9.17
N SER A 20 11.35 -28.17 9.74
CA SER A 20 11.53 -28.20 11.20
C SER A 20 11.15 -26.85 11.81
N ILE A 21 11.63 -25.76 11.21
CA ILE A 21 11.34 -24.39 11.65
C ILE A 21 9.83 -24.07 11.58
N CYS A 22 9.14 -24.44 10.50
CA CYS A 22 7.69 -24.27 10.40
C CYS A 22 6.94 -24.95 11.55
N ARG A 23 7.37 -26.14 11.98
CA ARG A 23 6.75 -26.89 13.08
C ARG A 23 7.09 -26.30 14.45
N GLU A 24 8.34 -25.90 14.65
CA GLU A 24 8.82 -25.36 15.93
C GLU A 24 8.23 -23.98 16.23
N PHE A 25 8.19 -23.09 15.24
CA PHE A 25 7.68 -21.73 15.38
C PHE A 25 6.18 -21.61 15.08
N ASP A 26 5.51 -22.72 14.74
CA ASP A 26 4.10 -22.77 14.33
C ASP A 26 3.74 -21.71 13.27
N ILE A 27 4.54 -21.65 12.20
CA ILE A 27 4.34 -20.71 11.10
C ILE A 27 4.06 -21.41 9.78
N HIS A 28 3.16 -20.81 9.01
CA HIS A 28 2.90 -21.23 7.64
C HIS A 28 4.13 -21.05 6.74
N TRP A 29 4.24 -21.90 5.71
CA TRP A 29 5.33 -21.88 4.73
C TRP A 29 5.54 -20.49 4.09
N ASP A 30 4.46 -19.80 3.73
CA ASP A 30 4.55 -18.47 3.10
C ASP A 30 5.13 -17.42 4.06
N THR A 31 4.86 -17.55 5.36
CA THR A 31 5.45 -16.67 6.38
C THR A 31 6.94 -16.93 6.50
N LEU A 32 7.36 -18.20 6.50
CA LEU A 32 8.78 -18.55 6.46
C LEU A 32 9.46 -17.99 5.20
N GLN A 33 8.85 -18.11 4.03
CA GLN A 33 9.38 -17.53 2.80
C GLN A 33 9.55 -16.00 2.91
N LYS A 34 8.56 -15.28 3.45
CA LYS A 34 8.65 -13.83 3.70
C LYS A 34 9.79 -13.49 4.67
N ILE A 35 9.97 -14.29 5.72
CA ILE A 35 11.05 -14.14 6.69
C ILE A 35 12.42 -14.29 6.03
N LEU A 36 12.57 -15.25 5.13
CA LEU A 36 13.84 -15.47 4.43
C LEU A 36 14.10 -14.41 3.35
N LEU A 37 13.06 -13.87 2.72
CA LEU A 37 13.18 -12.86 1.66
C LEU A 37 13.56 -11.47 2.19
N HIS A 38 13.06 -11.06 3.36
CA HIS A 38 13.30 -9.72 3.91
C HIS A 38 14.21 -9.75 5.14
N ASN A 39 15.14 -8.79 5.25
CA ASN A 39 16.05 -8.68 6.40
C ASN A 39 15.26 -8.43 7.70
N GLU A 40 14.22 -7.61 7.60
CA GLU A 40 13.35 -7.18 8.68
C GLU A 40 11.88 -7.44 8.29
N PRO A 41 10.97 -7.58 9.27
CA PRO A 41 9.55 -7.72 9.01
C PRO A 41 9.07 -6.55 8.13
N PRO A 42 8.55 -6.82 6.91
CA PRO A 42 8.01 -5.75 6.09
C PRO A 42 6.84 -5.10 6.84
N GLY A 43 6.87 -3.77 6.94
CA GLY A 43 5.76 -3.01 7.50
C GLY A 43 4.49 -3.12 6.66
N TYR A 44 3.47 -2.34 7.00
CA TYR A 44 2.27 -2.24 6.18
C TYR A 44 2.63 -1.73 4.78
N ARG A 45 2.46 -2.57 3.76
CA ARG A 45 2.72 -2.22 2.36
C ARG A 45 1.41 -2.24 1.59
N GLN A 46 1.12 -1.13 0.92
CA GLN A 46 0.13 -1.06 -0.15
C GLN A 46 0.88 -0.76 -1.44
N ASN A 47 0.79 -1.65 -2.43
CA ASN A 47 1.39 -1.42 -3.75
C ASN A 47 0.53 -0.48 -4.59
N LEU A 48 -0.79 -0.51 -4.37
CA LEU A 48 -1.77 0.33 -5.05
C LEU A 48 -2.66 1.00 -4.00
N PRO A 49 -3.18 2.20 -4.31
CA PRO A 49 -4.24 2.78 -3.50
C PRO A 49 -5.41 1.78 -3.40
N ARG A 50 -6.04 1.72 -2.23
CA ARG A 50 -7.21 0.85 -2.05
C ARG A 50 -8.29 1.24 -3.07
N SER A 51 -8.90 0.24 -3.71
CA SER A 51 -10.09 0.45 -4.52
C SER A 51 -11.17 1.14 -3.68
N ARG A 52 -11.76 2.21 -4.23
CA ARG A 52 -12.84 2.97 -3.59
C ARG A 52 -14.16 2.73 -4.35
N PRO A 53 -14.69 1.49 -4.41
CA PRO A 53 -15.79 1.13 -5.31
C PRO A 53 -17.08 1.91 -5.04
N LYS A 54 -17.27 2.36 -3.79
CA LYS A 54 -18.42 3.18 -3.39
C LYS A 54 -18.26 4.67 -3.72
N LEU A 55 -17.04 5.18 -3.87
CA LEU A 55 -16.78 6.61 -4.04
C LEU A 55 -16.44 6.97 -5.49
N GLU A 56 -15.65 6.13 -6.18
CA GLU A 56 -15.26 6.34 -7.59
C GLU A 56 -16.43 6.71 -8.50
N PRO A 57 -17.61 6.03 -8.46
CA PRO A 57 -18.72 6.35 -9.37
C PRO A 57 -19.29 7.76 -9.20
N PHE A 58 -19.13 8.35 -8.01
CA PHE A 58 -19.70 9.66 -7.67
C PHE A 58 -18.70 10.80 -7.81
N LEU A 59 -17.41 10.51 -8.01
CA LEU A 59 -16.40 11.56 -8.17
C LEU A 59 -16.76 12.56 -9.27
N PRO A 60 -17.21 12.17 -10.48
CA PRO A 60 -17.56 13.15 -11.52
C PRO A 60 -18.66 14.11 -11.08
N ILE A 61 -19.68 13.59 -10.39
CA ILE A 61 -20.82 14.37 -9.89
C ILE A 61 -20.35 15.36 -8.82
N ILE A 62 -19.53 14.90 -7.88
CA ILE A 62 -18.96 15.74 -6.82
C ILE A 62 -18.12 16.87 -7.44
N HIS A 63 -17.29 16.58 -8.44
CA HIS A 63 -16.50 17.60 -9.14
C HIS A 63 -17.39 18.63 -9.82
N GLN A 64 -18.46 18.19 -10.50
CA GLN A 64 -19.39 19.10 -11.16
C GLN A 64 -20.08 20.03 -10.15
N ILE A 65 -20.59 19.48 -9.04
CA ILE A 65 -21.21 20.27 -7.96
C ILE A 65 -20.24 21.33 -7.43
N LEU A 66 -18.98 20.94 -7.19
CA LEU A 66 -17.94 21.85 -6.69
C LEU A 66 -17.53 22.93 -7.70
N GLN A 67 -17.63 22.65 -9.00
CA GLN A 67 -17.39 23.64 -10.05
C GLN A 67 -18.54 24.63 -10.17
N ASP A 68 -19.78 24.13 -10.14
CA ASP A 68 -20.97 24.97 -10.24
C ASP A 68 -21.11 25.88 -9.02
N ASP A 69 -20.78 25.39 -7.83
CA ASP A 69 -20.75 26.17 -6.60
C ASP A 69 -19.71 27.30 -6.66
N ARG A 70 -18.54 27.04 -7.26
CA ARG A 70 -17.49 28.06 -7.52
C ARG A 70 -17.91 29.12 -8.52
N LYS A 71 -18.72 28.76 -9.53
CA LYS A 71 -19.25 29.73 -10.51
C LYS A 71 -20.33 30.62 -9.90
N ARG A 72 -21.12 30.10 -8.96
CA ARG A 72 -22.20 30.81 -8.28
C ARG A 72 -21.69 31.79 -7.22
N ARG A 73 -20.67 31.38 -6.45
CA ARG A 73 -19.99 32.25 -5.50
C ARG A 73 -18.80 32.89 -6.21
N GLY A 74 -18.99 34.06 -6.83
CA GLY A 74 -17.92 34.80 -7.50
C GLY A 74 -16.62 34.78 -6.69
N SER A 75 -15.67 33.93 -7.09
CA SER A 75 -14.27 33.80 -6.68
C SER A 75 -13.87 34.25 -5.25
N SER A 76 -14.64 33.94 -4.20
CA SER A 76 -14.26 34.31 -2.81
C SER A 76 -14.34 33.14 -1.82
N GLY A 77 -14.10 31.91 -2.30
CA GLY A 77 -14.03 30.72 -1.46
C GLY A 77 -12.69 30.01 -1.62
N ILE A 78 -11.97 29.85 -0.51
CA ILE A 78 -10.63 29.23 -0.42
C ILE A 78 -10.63 27.87 -1.16
N PRO A 79 -9.64 27.61 -2.05
CA PRO A 79 -9.64 26.40 -2.85
C PRO A 79 -9.26 25.17 -2.01
N PHE A 80 -10.22 24.27 -1.76
CA PHE A 80 -9.93 22.89 -1.33
C PHE A 80 -9.17 22.09 -2.40
N VAL A 81 -9.01 22.62 -3.62
CA VAL A 81 -8.43 21.91 -4.77
C VAL A 81 -6.91 21.80 -4.80
N ALA A 82 -6.20 22.31 -3.80
CA ALA A 82 -4.73 22.31 -3.83
C ALA A 82 -4.06 20.97 -3.46
N SER A 83 -4.79 19.87 -3.22
CA SER A 83 -4.16 18.64 -2.69
C SER A 83 -4.49 17.31 -3.41
N PHE A 84 -5.10 17.31 -4.61
CA PHE A 84 -5.37 16.03 -5.30
C PHE A 84 -4.78 15.88 -6.71
N ASN A 85 -4.41 16.97 -7.39
CA ASN A 85 -3.91 16.93 -8.78
C ASN A 85 -2.39 16.66 -8.93
N ALA A 86 -1.71 16.10 -7.92
CA ALA A 86 -0.30 15.73 -8.06
C ALA A 86 -0.08 14.25 -8.44
N LEU A 87 -1.11 13.39 -8.39
CA LEU A 87 -0.96 11.95 -8.67
C LEU A 87 -1.61 11.46 -9.97
N GLU A 88 -2.47 12.23 -10.64
CA GLU A 88 -3.10 11.80 -11.89
C GLU A 88 -2.28 12.10 -13.16
N MET A 89 -1.25 12.96 -13.09
CA MET A 89 -0.45 13.32 -14.28
C MET A 89 0.80 12.46 -14.54
N ASN A 90 1.08 11.42 -13.75
CA ASN A 90 2.32 10.62 -13.92
C ASN A 90 2.11 9.15 -14.34
N MET A 91 0.96 8.83 -14.94
CA MET A 91 0.72 7.52 -15.60
C MET A 91 0.56 7.67 -17.13
N ALA A 92 1.22 8.65 -17.73
CA ALA A 92 1.25 8.85 -19.18
C ALA A 92 2.67 9.00 -19.78
N ILE A 93 3.75 8.74 -19.03
CA ILE A 93 5.14 8.79 -19.55
C ILE A 93 5.96 7.56 -19.12
N LEU A 94 5.39 6.36 -19.09
CA LEU A 94 6.19 5.14 -18.87
C LEU A 94 5.56 3.89 -19.51
N VAL A 95 5.08 4.03 -20.73
CA VAL A 95 4.99 2.95 -21.73
C VAL A 95 5.31 3.56 -23.09
N ASP A 96 6.61 3.75 -23.34
CA ASP A 96 7.30 3.59 -24.62
C ASP A 96 8.70 3.06 -24.31
#